data_AF-A0A4Y2PH25-F1
#
_entry.id   AF-A0A4Y2PH25-F1
#
_cell.length_a   1.000
_cell.length_b   1.000
_cell.length_c   1.000
_cell.angle_alpha   90.00
_cell.angle_beta   90.00
_cell.angle_gamma   90.00
#
_symmetry.space_group_name_H-M   'P 1'
#
loop_
_entity.id
_entity.type
_entity.pdbx_description
1 polymer ?
#
loop_
_entity_poly.entity_id
_entity_poly.type
_entity_poly.pdbx_seq_one_letter_code
_entity_poly.pdbx_strand_id
1 'polypeptide(L)'
;MIKLFYSLKADFDLHIHQPCDISSALGKILKDIEKLKFLNETWTPDGGFQFLYQTEGKQQRKFNQEWLDQYKLLAYSAKFNGGFCKMCVLFASFGAEKGVM
;
A
#
# COMPACT_ATOMS: atom_id res chain seq x y z
N MET A 1 30.31 -18.46 -1.05
CA MET A 1 29.33 -18.15 0.02
C MET A 1 28.87 -16.68 0.07
N ILE A 2 29.30 -15.78 -0.84
CA ILE A 2 28.95 -14.34 -0.80
C ILE A 2 27.93 -13.94 -1.90
N LYS A 3 27.80 -14.72 -2.98
CA LYS A 3 26.86 -14.42 -4.09
C LYS A 3 25.37 -14.56 -3.71
N LEU A 4 25.03 -15.37 -2.70
CA LEU A 4 23.64 -15.57 -2.27
C LEU A 4 23.09 -14.38 -1.46
N PHE A 5 23.94 -13.72 -0.66
CA PHE A 5 23.54 -12.54 0.11
C PHE A 5 23.30 -11.30 -0.76
N TYR A 6 24.04 -11.17 -1.86
CA TYR A 6 23.82 -10.08 -2.82
C TYR A 6 22.49 -10.23 -3.58
N SER A 7 22.12 -11.46 -3.97
CA SER A 7 20.84 -11.71 -4.66
C SER A 7 19.65 -11.45 -3.74
N LEU A 8 19.71 -11.89 -2.47
CA LEU A 8 18.64 -11.67 -1.50
C LEU A 8 18.48 -10.19 -1.08
N LYS A 9 19.57 -9.41 -1.05
CA LYS A 9 19.48 -7.95 -0.86
C LYS A 9 18.93 -7.25 -2.11
N ALA A 10 19.33 -7.68 -3.31
CA ALA A 10 18.85 -7.10 -4.55
C ALA A 10 17.34 -7.29 -4.75
N ASP A 11 16.76 -8.42 -4.33
CA ASP A 11 15.30 -8.64 -4.35
C ASP A 11 14.55 -7.76 -3.33
N PHE A 12 15.18 -7.44 -2.20
CA PHE A 12 14.62 -6.57 -1.15
C PHE A 12 14.71 -5.08 -1.52
N ASP A 13 15.78 -4.68 -2.21
CA ASP A 13 16.04 -3.28 -2.58
C ASP A 13 15.44 -2.86 -3.96
N LEU A 14 14.98 -3.80 -4.80
CA LEU A 14 14.33 -3.45 -6.09
C LEU A 14 12.89 -2.90 -5.93
N HIS A 15 12.30 -3.00 -4.73
CA HIS A 15 10.93 -2.55 -4.46
C HIS A 15 10.86 -1.20 -3.72
N ILE A 16 12.00 -0.61 -3.35
CA ILE A 16 12.07 0.60 -2.51
C ILE A 16 12.15 1.84 -3.38
N HIS A 17 11.09 2.12 -4.13
CA HIS A 17 10.67 3.47 -4.54
C HIS A 17 9.39 3.32 -5.37
N GLN A 18 8.32 2.79 -4.77
CA GLN A 18 6.99 2.85 -5.40
C GLN A 18 6.56 4.32 -5.42
N PRO A 19 6.50 4.99 -6.59
CA PRO A 19 6.09 6.38 -6.65
C PRO A 19 4.62 6.45 -6.23
N CYS A 20 4.31 7.26 -5.21
CA CYS A 20 2.94 7.48 -4.70
C CYS A 20 2.27 6.28 -3.99
N ASP A 21 2.98 5.54 -3.13
CA ASP A 21 2.34 4.62 -2.17
C ASP A 21 1.43 5.40 -1.19
N ILE A 22 0.17 4.97 -1.04
CA ILE A 22 -0.86 5.66 -0.23
C ILE A 22 -0.48 5.82 1.24
N SER A 23 0.30 4.88 1.79
CA SER A 23 0.69 4.92 3.20
C SER A 23 1.61 6.10 3.53
N SER A 24 2.24 6.69 2.51
CA SER A 24 3.05 7.90 2.68
C SER A 24 2.24 9.14 3.05
N ALA A 25 0.91 9.12 2.86
CA ALA A 25 0.00 10.19 3.27
C ALA A 25 -0.49 10.06 4.73
N LEU A 26 -0.27 8.91 5.38
CA LEU A 26 -0.76 8.67 6.74
C LEU A 26 -0.24 9.71 7.73
N GLY A 27 -1.16 10.27 8.52
CA GLY A 27 -0.86 11.23 9.60
C GLY A 27 -0.43 12.62 9.12
N LYS A 28 -0.57 12.94 7.82
CA LYS A 28 -0.21 14.24 7.27
C LYS A 28 -1.45 15.08 6.95
N ILE A 29 -1.38 16.38 7.20
CA ILE A 29 -2.27 17.33 6.54
C ILE A 29 -1.70 17.58 5.15
N LEU A 30 -2.44 17.17 4.12
CA LEU A 30 -2.08 17.40 2.72
C LEU A 30 -2.79 18.65 2.19
N LYS A 31 -2.10 19.40 1.33
CA LYS A 31 -2.73 20.41 0.47
C LYS A 31 -3.57 19.72 -0.60
N ASP A 32 -4.55 20.42 -1.15
CA ASP A 32 -5.46 19.82 -2.14
C ASP A 32 -4.74 19.35 -3.41
N ILE A 33 -3.66 20.02 -3.81
CA ILE A 33 -2.82 19.57 -4.93
C ILE A 33 -2.12 18.22 -4.63
N GLU A 34 -1.72 17.98 -3.39
CA GLU A 34 -1.12 16.72 -2.97
C GLU A 34 -2.18 15.62 -2.87
N LYS A 35 -3.37 15.93 -2.35
CA LYS A 35 -4.50 15.00 -2.35
C LYS A 35 -4.89 14.59 -3.77
N LEU A 36 -4.97 15.56 -4.70
CA LEU A 36 -5.27 15.31 -6.11
C LEU A 36 -4.22 14.38 -6.75
N LYS A 37 -2.94 14.60 -6.44
CA LYS A 37 -1.86 13.71 -6.87
C LYS A 37 -2.10 12.28 -6.38
N PHE A 38 -2.41 12.05 -5.10
CA PHE A 38 -2.74 10.71 -4.62
C PHE A 38 -3.98 10.14 -5.30
N LEU A 39 -5.06 10.90 -5.47
CA LEU A 39 -6.27 10.37 -6.10
C LEU A 39 -6.02 9.82 -7.51
N ASN A 40 -5.18 10.50 -8.30
CA ASN A 40 -4.91 10.17 -9.69
C ASN A 40 -3.72 9.23 -9.89
N GLU A 41 -2.67 9.36 -9.08
CA GLU A 41 -1.37 8.73 -9.30
C GLU A 41 -1.00 7.71 -8.22
N THR A 42 -1.92 7.35 -7.31
CA THR A 42 -1.63 6.30 -6.31
C THR A 42 -1.19 5.02 -7.02
N TRP A 43 -0.03 4.52 -6.60
CA TRP A 43 0.51 3.27 -7.13
C TRP A 43 -0.46 2.11 -6.94
N THR A 44 -0.53 1.24 -7.95
CA THR A 44 -1.33 0.02 -7.93
C THR A 44 -0.43 -1.15 -8.35
N PRO A 45 -0.48 -2.29 -7.64
CA PRO A 45 0.25 -3.49 -8.04
C PRO A 45 -0.20 -4.01 -9.40
N ASP A 46 0.76 -4.47 -10.21
CA ASP A 46 0.47 -5.19 -11.45
C ASP A 46 -0.07 -6.60 -11.19
N GLY A 47 -0.51 -7.29 -12.26
CA GLY A 47 -1.06 -8.65 -12.16
C GLY A 47 -0.05 -9.73 -11.74
N GLY A 48 1.26 -9.44 -11.77
CA GLY A 48 2.32 -10.35 -11.33
C GLY A 48 2.71 -10.18 -9.86
N PHE A 49 2.23 -9.12 -9.21
CA PHE A 49 2.58 -8.76 -7.84
C PHE A 49 2.22 -9.89 -6.84
N GLN A 50 3.18 -10.25 -6.00
CA GLN A 50 3.02 -11.31 -5.01
C GLN A 50 2.59 -10.72 -3.66
N PHE A 51 1.31 -10.85 -3.34
CA PHE A 51 0.76 -10.47 -2.04
C PHE A 51 1.19 -11.46 -0.95
N LEU A 52 1.76 -10.96 0.14
CA LEU A 52 2.20 -11.79 1.25
C LEU A 52 1.02 -12.24 2.12
N TYR A 53 1.09 -13.45 2.64
CA TYR A 53 0.12 -13.93 3.62
C TYR A 53 0.30 -13.22 4.97
N GLN A 54 -0.81 -12.88 5.60
CA GLN A 54 -0.90 -12.38 6.96
C GLN A 54 -1.72 -13.36 7.81
N THR A 55 -1.29 -13.53 9.06
CA THR A 55 -2.01 -14.34 10.05
C THR A 55 -3.02 -13.45 10.77
N GLU A 56 -4.29 -13.75 10.59
CA GLU A 56 -5.40 -13.14 11.34
C GLU A 56 -6.05 -14.21 12.23
N GLY A 57 -5.72 -14.17 13.52
CA GLY A 57 -6.15 -15.19 14.47
C GLY A 57 -5.64 -16.57 14.09
N LYS A 58 -6.53 -17.46 13.63
CA LYS A 58 -6.20 -18.83 13.19
C LYS A 58 -6.14 -18.99 11.67
N GLN A 59 -6.34 -17.91 10.92
CA GLN A 59 -6.48 -17.95 9.46
C GLN A 59 -5.28 -17.30 8.78
N GLN A 60 -4.86 -17.87 7.65
CA GLN A 60 -3.89 -17.28 6.74
C GLN A 60 -4.65 -16.60 5.61
N ARG A 61 -4.53 -15.28 5.52
CA ARG A 61 -5.18 -14.47 4.49
C ARG A 61 -4.15 -13.78 3.63
N LYS A 62 -4.49 -13.56 2.38
CA LYS A 62 -3.73 -12.71 1.46
C LYS A 62 -4.68 -11.65 0.93
N PHE A 63 -4.15 -10.48 0.60
CA PHE A 63 -4.93 -9.45 -0.04
C PHE A 63 -5.48 -9.95 -1.38
N ASN A 64 -6.75 -9.65 -1.67
CA ASN A 64 -7.35 -9.99 -2.97
C ASN A 64 -7.17 -8.83 -3.94
N GLN A 65 -6.38 -9.05 -5.00
CA GLN A 65 -6.14 -8.03 -6.03
C GLN A 65 -7.42 -7.54 -6.70
N GLU A 66 -8.42 -8.40 -6.87
CA GLU A 66 -9.71 -8.04 -7.48
C GLU A 66 -10.42 -6.89 -6.74
N TRP A 67 -10.12 -6.70 -5.45
CA TRP A 67 -10.65 -5.57 -4.69
C TRP A 67 -10.18 -4.22 -5.22
N LEU A 68 -8.99 -4.14 -5.82
CA LEU A 68 -8.50 -2.89 -6.44
C LEU A 68 -9.29 -2.55 -7.70
N ASP A 69 -9.79 -3.57 -8.40
CA ASP A 69 -10.65 -3.38 -9.56
C ASP A 69 -12.08 -3.00 -9.15
N GLN A 70 -12.62 -3.66 -8.11
CA GLN A 70 -13.98 -3.42 -7.60
C GLN A 70 -14.12 -2.09 -6.86
N TYR A 71 -13.14 -1.72 -6.04
CA TYR A 71 -13.22 -0.56 -5.16
C TYR A 71 -12.20 0.51 -5.57
N LYS A 72 -12.59 1.45 -6.45
CA LYS A 72 -11.68 2.48 -6.99
C LYS A 72 -11.05 3.42 -5.95
N LEU A 73 -11.69 3.52 -4.77
CA LEU A 73 -11.19 4.29 -3.63
C LEU A 73 -10.28 3.47 -2.70
N LEU A 74 -10.10 2.18 -2.98
CA LEU A 74 -9.12 1.32 -2.29
C LEU A 74 -7.75 1.52 -2.94
N ALA A 75 -6.73 1.59 -2.10
CA ALA A 75 -5.34 1.57 -2.50
C ALA A 75 -4.61 0.53 -1.67
N TYR A 76 -3.69 -0.20 -2.30
CA TYR A 76 -2.84 -1.15 -1.59
C TYR A 76 -1.51 -0.49 -1.24
N SER A 77 -0.98 -0.77 -0.05
CA SER A 77 0.39 -0.41 0.31
C SER A 77 1.22 -1.68 0.48
N ALA A 78 2.26 -1.83 -0.33
CA ALA A 78 3.18 -2.98 -0.20
C ALA A 78 3.93 -2.93 1.13
N LYS A 79 4.27 -1.72 1.60
CA LYS A 79 4.93 -1.50 2.90
C LYS A 79 4.14 -2.08 4.08
N PHE A 80 2.82 -1.95 4.05
CA PHE A 80 1.93 -2.44 5.11
C PHE A 80 1.30 -3.80 4.77
N ASN A 81 1.51 -4.29 3.55
CA ASN A 81 0.85 -5.46 2.99
C ASN A 81 -0.67 -5.43 3.23
N GLY A 82 -1.33 -4.31 2.92
CA GLY A 82 -2.73 -4.11 3.27
C GLY A 82 -3.44 -3.01 2.49
N GLY A 83 -4.78 -3.02 2.58
CA GLY A 83 -5.67 -2.07 1.91
C GLY A 83 -5.92 -0.80 2.73
N PHE A 84 -6.00 0.32 2.03
CA PHE A 84 -6.29 1.65 2.58
C PHE A 84 -7.40 2.32 1.79
N CYS A 85 -8.34 2.95 2.50
CA CYS A 85 -9.28 3.86 1.86
C CYS A 85 -8.60 5.18 1.53
N LYS A 86 -8.49 5.53 0.24
CA LYS A 86 -7.93 6.80 -0.23
C LYS A 86 -8.62 7.98 0.46
N MET A 87 -9.96 7.96 0.56
CA MET A 87 -10.69 9.07 1.18
C MET A 87 -10.41 9.21 2.67
N CYS A 88 -10.37 8.09 3.40
CA CYS A 88 -10.04 8.12 4.83
C CYS A 88 -8.62 8.64 5.06
N VAL A 89 -7.64 8.21 4.25
CA VAL A 89 -6.26 8.64 4.43
C VAL A 89 -6.05 10.12 4.05
N LEU A 90 -6.66 10.59 2.95
CA LEU A 90 -6.40 11.92 2.41
C LEU A 90 -7.22 13.04 3.08
N PHE A 91 -8.37 12.70 3.68
CA PHE A 91 -9.32 13.68 4.23
C PHE A 91 -9.64 13.48 5.72
N ALA A 92 -9.05 12.48 6.39
CA ALA A 92 -9.14 12.39 7.84
C ALA A 92 -8.66 13.68 8.51
N SER A 93 -9.50 14.26 9.36
CA SER A 93 -9.06 15.21 10.37
C SER A 93 -8.29 14.46 11.47
N PHE A 94 -7.36 15.14 12.14
CA PHE A 94 -6.64 14.59 13.30
C PHE A 94 -7.62 13.88 14.25
N GLY A 95 -7.46 12.57 14.44
CA GLY A 95 -8.31 11.74 15.31
C GLY A 95 -9.07 10.60 14.62
N ALA A 96 -9.10 10.52 13.29
CA ALA A 96 -9.64 9.34 12.59
C ALA A 96 -8.57 8.22 12.52
N GLU A 97 -8.52 7.41 13.57
CA GLU A 97 -7.59 6.31 13.68
C GLU A 97 -8.02 5.13 12.79
N LYS A 98 -7.16 4.80 11.81
CA LYS A 98 -7.09 3.53 11.05
C LYS A 98 -8.35 3.14 10.26
N GLY A 99 -8.48 3.67 9.04
CA GLY A 99 -9.23 2.99 7.97
C GLY A 99 -8.33 2.00 7.21
N VAL A 100 -7.92 0.91 7.87
CA VAL A 100 -7.30 -0.25 7.20
C VAL A 100 -8.43 -1.22 6.89
N MET A 101 -8.59 -1.53 5.60
CA MET A 101 -9.54 -2.56 5.12
C MET A 101 -8.81 -3.87 4.87
#